data_AF-A0A958LDU9-F1
#
_entry.id   AF-A0A958LDU9-F1
#
_cell.length_a   1.000
_cell.length_b   1.000
_cell.length_c   1.000
_cell.angle_alpha   90.00
_cell.angle_beta   90.00
_cell.angle_gamma   90.00
#
_symmetry.space_group_name_H-M   'P 1'
#
loop_
_entity.id
_entity.type
_entity.pdbx_description
1 polymer ?
#
loop_
_entity_poly.entity_id
_entity_poly.type
_entity_poly.pdbx_seq_one_letter_code
_entity_poly.pdbx_strand_id
1 'polypeptide(L)'
;MRIRHADIETEAQSPERNLLVAMLQRALLDLVSGAESDRNLAREWLLEPVGGEPYVPFSFPWICAELGLNVSLTQQAVRNLPEDWNGRVASRWRA
;
A
#
# COMPACT_ATOMS: atom_id res chain seq x y z
N MET A 1 -27.78 -5.29 -16.09
CA MET A 1 -26.93 -4.12 -15.79
C MET A 1 -25.86 -4.03 -16.86
N ARG A 2 -25.81 -2.95 -17.65
CA ARG A 2 -24.95 -2.84 -18.84
C ARG A 2 -23.92 -1.74 -18.58
N ILE A 3 -22.71 -2.13 -18.21
CA ILE A 3 -21.60 -1.19 -17.99
C ILE A 3 -21.12 -0.74 -19.38
N ARG A 4 -21.03 0.57 -19.61
CA ARG A 4 -20.57 1.14 -20.89
C ARG A 4 -19.05 1.21 -20.86
N HIS A 5 -18.42 0.82 -21.97
CA HIS A 5 -16.97 0.73 -22.14
C HIS A 5 -16.20 2.05 -21.90
N ALA A 6 -16.87 3.19 -21.94
CA ALA A 6 -16.26 4.52 -21.87
C ALA A 6 -15.98 5.03 -20.44
N ASP A 7 -16.41 4.30 -19.40
CA ASP A 7 -16.29 4.75 -18.00
C ASP A 7 -15.03 4.20 -17.28
N ILE A 8 -14.12 3.52 -18.00
CA ILE A 8 -12.90 2.91 -17.44
C ILE A 8 -11.66 3.58 -18.05
N GLU A 9 -11.58 4.91 -18.01
CA GLU A 9 -10.41 5.65 -18.50
C GLU A 9 -9.78 6.53 -17.41
N THR A 10 -9.09 5.83 -16.50
CA THR A 10 -7.83 6.26 -15.86
C THR A 10 -6.96 5.02 -15.95
N GLU A 11 -5.97 4.98 -16.86
CA GLU A 11 -5.12 3.82 -17.22
C GLU A 11 -5.56 2.54 -16.50
N ALA A 12 -6.53 1.82 -17.08
CA ALA A 12 -7.26 0.77 -16.38
C ALA A 12 -6.29 -0.31 -15.85
N GLN A 13 -5.88 -0.18 -14.58
CA GLN A 13 -5.14 -1.23 -13.90
C GLN A 13 -6.09 -2.39 -13.68
N SER A 14 -5.55 -3.61 -13.75
CA SER A 14 -6.36 -4.80 -13.52
C SER A 14 -6.99 -4.74 -12.12
N PRO A 15 -8.19 -5.31 -11.91
CA PRO A 15 -8.83 -5.34 -10.60
C PRO A 15 -7.92 -5.88 -9.49
N GLU A 16 -7.08 -6.86 -9.81
CA GLU A 16 -6.10 -7.45 -8.92
C GLU A 16 -5.05 -6.41 -8.51
N ARG A 17 -4.46 -5.68 -9.47
CA ARG A 17 -3.49 -4.63 -9.19
C ARG A 17 -4.10 -3.51 -8.33
N ASN A 18 -5.34 -3.11 -8.62
CA ASN A 18 -6.06 -2.13 -7.81
C ASN A 18 -6.24 -2.58 -6.36
N LEU A 19 -6.56 -3.86 -6.15
CA LEU A 19 -6.67 -4.44 -4.80
C LEU A 19 -5.33 -4.38 -4.06
N LEU A 20 -4.24 -4.76 -4.71
CA LEU A 20 -2.90 -4.73 -4.09
C LEU A 20 -2.48 -3.31 -3.71
N VAL A 21 -2.74 -2.33 -4.58
CA VAL A 21 -2.52 -0.90 -4.29
C VAL A 21 -3.36 -0.46 -3.11
N ALA A 22 -4.64 -0.84 -3.06
CA ALA A 22 -5.54 -0.48 -1.96
C ALA A 22 -5.08 -1.07 -0.62
N MET A 23 -4.61 -2.32 -0.61
CA MET A 23 -4.04 -2.97 0.57
C MET A 23 -2.82 -2.19 1.08
N LEU A 24 -1.88 -1.86 0.19
CA LEU A 24 -0.70 -1.09 0.55
C LEU A 24 -1.06 0.31 1.06
N GLN A 25 -1.98 1.01 0.39
CA GLN A 25 -2.47 2.32 0.82
C GLN A 25 -3.13 2.26 2.20
N ARG A 26 -3.91 1.20 2.48
CA ARG A 26 -4.56 1.03 3.78
C ARG A 26 -3.52 0.80 4.89
N ALA A 27 -2.55 -0.08 4.67
CA ALA A 27 -1.48 -0.31 5.63
C ALA A 27 -0.66 0.96 5.92
N LEU A 28 -0.35 1.73 4.87
CA LEU A 28 0.32 3.03 5.03
C LEU A 28 -0.54 4.01 5.82
N LEU A 29 -1.85 4.06 5.58
CA LEU A 29 -2.78 4.92 6.31
C LEU A 29 -2.88 4.52 7.79
N ASP A 30 -2.95 3.22 8.08
CA ASP A 30 -2.98 2.69 9.44
C ASP A 30 -1.68 3.00 10.18
N LEU A 31 -0.52 2.92 9.50
CA LEU A 31 0.77 3.30 10.08
C LEU A 31 0.84 4.78 10.51
N VAL A 32 0.27 5.70 9.72
CA VAL A 32 0.39 7.16 9.95
C VAL A 32 -0.76 7.74 10.77
N SER A 33 -1.95 7.16 10.70
CA SER A 33 -3.19 7.74 11.26
C SER A 33 -3.99 6.79 12.14
N GLY A 34 -3.67 5.49 12.14
CA GLY A 34 -4.40 4.48 12.89
C GLY A 34 -4.26 4.66 14.39
N ALA A 35 -5.08 3.93 15.16
CA ALA A 35 -4.88 3.79 16.59
C ALA A 35 -3.54 3.08 16.87
N GLU A 36 -3.05 3.12 18.11
CA GLU A 36 -1.75 2.50 18.45
C GLU A 36 -1.69 1.00 18.09
N SER A 37 -2.79 0.26 18.28
CA SER A 37 -2.89 -1.14 17.85
C SER A 37 -2.69 -1.30 16.34
N ASP A 38 -3.37 -0.46 15.55
CA ASP A 38 -3.37 -0.56 14.09
C ASP A 38 -2.02 -0.12 13.51
N ARG A 39 -1.41 0.92 14.10
CA ARG A 39 -0.05 1.35 13.77
C ARG A 39 0.96 0.24 13.99
N ASN A 40 0.87 -0.48 15.10
CA ASN A 40 1.79 -1.56 15.41
C ASN A 40 1.63 -2.75 14.46
N LEU A 41 0.38 -3.14 14.15
CA LEU A 41 0.10 -4.18 13.15
C LEU A 41 0.58 -3.78 11.74
N ALA A 42 0.31 -2.55 11.33
CA ALA A 42 0.76 -2.03 10.04
C ALA A 42 2.28 -1.96 9.96
N ARG A 43 2.95 -1.54 11.04
CA ARG A 43 4.41 -1.50 11.12
C ARG A 43 5.01 -2.89 11.04
N GLU A 44 4.47 -3.86 11.78
CA GLU A 44 4.91 -5.26 11.75
C GLU A 44 4.82 -5.83 10.34
N TRP A 45 3.70 -5.60 9.66
CA TRP A 45 3.47 -6.08 8.29
C TRP A 45 4.37 -5.37 7.25
N LEU A 46 4.45 -4.03 7.27
CA LEU A 46 5.25 -3.26 6.30
C LEU A 46 6.76 -3.46 6.46
N LEU A 47 7.22 -3.72 7.68
CA LEU A 47 8.64 -3.83 8.03
C LEU A 47 9.06 -5.27 8.37
N GLU A 48 8.26 -6.25 7.96
CA GLU A 48 8.61 -7.66 8.13
C GLU A 48 9.97 -7.95 7.47
N PRO A 49 10.79 -8.83 8.07
CA PRO A 49 12.07 -9.20 7.48
C PRO A 49 11.89 -9.76 6.07
N VAL A 50 12.67 -9.26 5.12
CA VAL A 50 12.68 -9.78 3.77
C VAL A 50 13.34 -11.16 3.79
N GLY A 51 12.53 -12.21 3.73
CA GLY A 51 12.98 -13.59 3.53
C GLY A 51 13.46 -13.84 2.11
N GLY A 52 14.08 -15.00 1.88
CA GLY A 52 14.36 -15.47 0.52
C GLY A 52 13.08 -15.84 -0.23
N GLU A 53 13.12 -15.78 -1.56
CA GLU A 53 12.00 -16.21 -2.41
C GLU A 53 11.73 -17.73 -2.29
N PRO A 54 10.48 -18.19 -2.42
CA PRO A 54 9.28 -17.41 -2.80
C PRO A 54 8.63 -16.66 -1.62
N TYR A 55 8.10 -15.47 -1.88
CA TYR A 55 7.35 -14.70 -0.88
C TYR A 55 5.97 -15.31 -0.58
N VAL A 56 5.52 -15.17 0.66
CA VAL A 56 4.18 -15.60 1.08
C VAL A 56 3.12 -14.71 0.41
N PRO A 57 2.06 -15.23 -0.20
CA PRO A 57 1.01 -14.42 -0.81
C PRO A 57 0.43 -13.38 0.17
N PHE A 58 0.22 -12.15 -0.31
CA PHE A 58 -0.24 -10.99 0.48
C PHE A 58 0.70 -10.50 1.59
N SER A 59 1.91 -11.05 1.69
CA SER A 59 2.99 -10.41 2.45
C SER A 59 3.40 -9.09 1.76
N PHE A 60 4.01 -8.18 2.52
CA PHE A 60 4.52 -6.93 1.97
C PHE A 60 5.52 -7.14 0.80
N PRO A 61 6.54 -8.02 0.89
CA PRO A 61 7.46 -8.25 -0.21
C PRO A 61 6.77 -8.91 -1.41
N TRP A 62 5.76 -9.76 -1.19
CA TRP A 62 4.95 -10.31 -2.28
C TRP A 62 4.18 -9.21 -3.00
N ILE A 63 3.50 -8.32 -2.27
CA ILE A 63 2.78 -7.18 -2.87
C ILE A 63 3.73 -6.27 -3.62
N CYS A 64 4.92 -5.99 -3.08
CA CYS A 64 5.94 -5.24 -3.80
C CYS A 64 6.35 -5.93 -5.11
N ALA A 65 6.58 -7.24 -5.09
CA ALA A 65 6.93 -8.00 -6.30
C ALA A 65 5.82 -7.93 -7.36
N GLU A 66 4.56 -8.18 -7.00
CA GLU A 66 3.40 -8.09 -7.90
C GLU A 66 3.18 -6.66 -8.43
N LEU A 67 3.52 -5.65 -7.63
CA LEU A 67 3.41 -4.25 -8.03
C LEU A 67 4.62 -3.74 -8.83
N GLY A 68 5.70 -4.52 -8.95
CA GLY A 68 6.96 -4.11 -9.59
C GLY A 68 7.78 -3.12 -8.75
N LEU A 69 7.59 -3.10 -7.43
CA LEU A 69 8.29 -2.26 -6.48
C LEU A 69 9.52 -2.98 -5.91
N ASN A 70 10.60 -2.24 -5.67
CA ASN A 70 11.75 -2.78 -4.94
C ASN A 70 11.42 -2.81 -3.44
N VAL A 71 11.42 -4.00 -2.84
CA VAL A 71 11.05 -4.22 -1.43
C VAL A 71 11.90 -3.34 -0.50
N SER A 72 13.23 -3.41 -0.60
CA SER A 72 14.16 -2.70 0.28
C SER A 72 14.00 -1.18 0.20
N LEU A 73 13.89 -0.63 -1.01
CA LEU A 73 13.64 0.81 -1.21
C LEU A 73 12.28 1.22 -0.66
N THR A 74 11.26 0.38 -0.81
CA THR A 74 9.91 0.67 -0.30
C THR A 74 9.89 0.65 1.23
N GLN A 75 10.53 -0.33 1.88
CA GLN A 75 10.69 -0.34 3.34
C GLN A 75 11.48 0.87 3.84
N GLN A 76 12.54 1.28 3.12
CA GLN A 76 13.29 2.48 3.46
C GLN A 76 12.40 3.73 3.38
N ALA A 77 11.56 3.84 2.35
CA ALA A 77 10.60 4.93 2.23
C ALA A 77 9.58 4.92 3.38
N VAL A 78 9.07 3.75 3.76
CA VAL A 78 8.15 3.59 4.91
C VAL A 78 8.80 4.04 6.22
N ARG A 79 10.05 3.67 6.47
CA ARG A 79 10.79 4.08 7.69
C ARG A 79 11.02 5.59 7.77
N ASN A 80 11.09 6.24 6.61
CA ASN A 80 11.30 7.69 6.51
C ASN A 80 10.00 8.49 6.44
N LEU A 81 8.83 7.83 6.54
CA LEU A 81 7.56 8.55 6.58
C LEU A 81 7.53 9.45 7.82
N PRO A 82 7.29 10.76 7.65
CA PRO A 82 7.23 11.66 8.78
C PRO A 82 5.96 11.39 9.60
N GLU A 83 6.04 11.59 10.91
CA GLU A 83 4.91 11.38 11.82
C GLU A 83 3.71 12.30 11.51
N ASP A 84 3.94 13.42 10.80
CA ASP A 84 2.92 14.41 10.41
C ASP A 84 2.27 14.18 9.03
N TRP A 85 2.56 13.04 8.38
CA TRP A 85 2.11 12.71 7.02
C TRP A 85 0.58 12.83 6.81
N ASN A 86 -0.20 12.72 7.88
CA ASN A 86 -1.66 12.92 7.90
C ASN A 86 -2.11 14.23 7.25
N GLY A 87 -1.36 15.33 7.44
CA GLY A 87 -1.73 16.63 6.87
C GLY A 87 -1.65 16.68 5.33
N ARG A 88 -0.77 15.88 4.73
CA ARG A 88 -0.48 15.90 3.28
C ARG A 88 -1.35 14.93 2.49
N VAL A 89 -1.77 13.83 3.10
CA VAL A 89 -2.64 12.84 2.44
C VAL A 89 -4.11 13.26 2.51
N ALA A 90 -4.57 13.77 3.66
CA ALA A 90 -5.96 14.21 3.82
C ALA A 90 -6.36 15.33 2.85
N SER A 91 -5.39 16.11 2.37
CA SER A 91 -5.60 17.17 1.36
C SER A 91 -5.72 16.64 -0.06
N ARG A 92 -5.16 15.45 -0.37
CA ARG A 92 -5.21 14.84 -1.71
C ARG A 92 -6.48 14.04 -1.99
N TRP A 93 -7.15 13.54 -0.96
CA TRP A 93 -8.38 12.72 -1.10
C TRP A 93 -9.68 13.50 -0.82
N ARG A 94 -9.59 14.81 -0.57
CA ARG A 94 -10.72 15.73 -0.38
C ARG A 94 -10.93 16.71 -1.55
N ALA A 95 -10.07 16.64 -2.58
CA ALA A 95 -10.20 17.36 -3.84
C ALA A 95 -10.73 16.42 -4.91
#